data_AF-T0SXK5-F1
#
_entry.id   AF-T0SXK5-F1
#
_cell.length_a   1.000
_cell.length_b   1.000
_cell.length_c   1.000
_cell.angle_alpha   90.00
_cell.angle_beta   90.00
_cell.angle_gamma   90.00
#
_symmetry.space_group_name_H-M   'P 1'
#
loop_
_entity.id
_entity.type
_entity.pdbx_description
1 polymer ?
#
loop_
_entity_poly.entity_id
_entity_poly.type
_entity_poly.pdbx_seq_one_letter_code
_entity_poly.pdbx_strand_id
1 'polypeptide(L)'
;MSAAGVETFQHPSCLVHLHPFSKKHNYDESLIRKLKSKLDDKGYKTRALDEYKKLVPGEFHLELKRTLTGKLYKECLIEIIVKKARSNTALENDPIFYKMEKSRRFPRQTLKGKERCYLAIDDAIYALNICKQVTN
;
A
#
# COMPACT_ATOMS: atom_id res chain seq x y z
N MET A 1 14.78 -16.83 16.79
CA MET A 1 13.76 -16.82 15.73
C MET A 1 12.44 -16.47 16.38
N SER A 2 12.12 -15.18 16.47
CA SER A 2 10.88 -14.73 17.09
C SER A 2 9.78 -14.80 16.04
N ALA A 3 8.78 -15.64 16.27
CA ALA A 3 7.53 -15.56 15.51
C ALA A 3 7.00 -14.13 15.70
N ALA A 4 7.01 -13.33 14.65
CA ALA A 4 6.41 -12.00 14.67
C ALA A 4 4.92 -12.20 14.90
N GLY A 5 4.48 -12.04 16.15
CA GLY A 5 3.07 -11.98 16.50
C GLY A 5 2.42 -10.91 15.63
N VAL A 6 1.20 -11.16 15.18
CA VAL A 6 0.45 -10.18 14.41
C VAL A 6 0.21 -8.98 15.32
N GLU A 7 1.02 -7.93 15.16
CA GLU A 7 0.90 -6.72 15.97
C GLU A 7 -0.37 -5.96 15.55
N THR A 8 -1.20 -5.65 16.54
CA THR A 8 -2.38 -4.83 16.36
C THR A 8 -2.06 -3.38 16.71
N PHE A 9 -2.43 -2.47 15.82
CA PHE A 9 -2.27 -1.03 15.97
C PHE A 9 -3.64 -0.37 16.15
N GLN A 10 -3.74 0.56 17.09
CA GLN A 10 -4.97 1.29 17.39
C GLN A 10 -4.98 2.66 16.71
N HIS A 11 -6.05 2.98 15.98
CA HIS A 11 -6.22 4.29 15.33
C HIS A 11 -7.67 4.77 15.41
N PRO A 12 -7.96 6.07 15.60
CA PRO A 12 -9.33 6.57 15.66
C PRO A 12 -10.17 6.32 14.41
N SER A 13 -9.54 6.33 13.22
CA SER A 13 -10.25 6.19 11.94
C SER A 13 -9.88 4.93 11.14
N CYS A 14 -8.70 4.33 11.38
CA CYS A 14 -8.06 3.35 10.50
C CYS A 14 -8.13 3.70 9.00
N LEU A 15 -8.23 4.99 8.66
CA LEU A 15 -8.41 5.47 7.31
C LEU A 15 -7.05 5.66 6.63
N VAL A 16 -6.89 5.05 5.46
CA VAL A 16 -5.75 5.22 4.57
C VAL A 16 -6.22 5.88 3.29
N HIS A 17 -5.68 7.06 3.02
CA HIS A 17 -5.90 7.75 1.76
C HIS A 17 -4.91 7.23 0.74
N LEU A 18 -5.42 6.61 -0.32
CA LEU A 18 -4.60 6.20 -1.44
C LEU A 18 -4.28 7.46 -2.22
N HIS A 19 -3.01 7.86 -2.20
CA HIS A 19 -2.55 8.92 -3.07
C HIS A 19 -2.86 8.47 -4.50
N PRO A 20 -3.61 9.23 -5.33
CA PRO A 20 -3.61 9.01 -6.76
C PRO A 20 -2.17 9.30 -7.15
N PHE A 21 -1.42 8.21 -7.23
CA PHE A 21 -0.48 7.94 -8.28
C PHE A 21 -0.07 9.23 -8.97
N SER A 22 1.08 9.77 -8.55
CA SER A 22 1.86 10.71 -9.36
C SER A 22 1.49 10.49 -10.83
N LYS A 23 0.99 11.53 -11.51
CA LYS A 23 0.47 11.46 -12.91
C LYS A 23 1.44 10.78 -13.89
N LYS A 24 2.68 10.52 -13.45
CA LYS A 24 3.75 9.76 -14.10
C LYS A 24 3.54 8.24 -14.13
N HIS A 25 2.64 7.66 -13.33
CA HIS A 25 2.51 6.21 -13.21
C HIS A 25 1.07 5.75 -13.53
N ASN A 26 0.91 5.12 -14.70
CA ASN A 26 -0.32 4.42 -15.09
C ASN A 26 -0.47 3.14 -14.26
N TYR A 27 -1.17 3.21 -13.13
CA TYR A 27 -1.50 2.01 -12.36
C TYR A 27 -2.71 1.31 -12.94
N ASP A 28 -2.62 -0.01 -12.96
CA ASP A 28 -3.68 -0.90 -13.39
C ASP A 28 -4.77 -0.93 -12.29
N GLU A 29 -6.03 -0.65 -12.63
CA GLU A 29 -7.16 -0.66 -11.69
C GLU A 29 -7.25 -1.95 -10.88
N SER A 30 -6.86 -3.07 -11.49
CA SER A 30 -6.86 -4.38 -10.84
C SER A 30 -5.85 -4.48 -9.70
N LEU A 31 -4.69 -3.81 -9.80
CA LEU A 31 -3.71 -3.73 -8.71
C LEU A 31 -4.23 -2.89 -7.55
N ILE A 32 -4.94 -1.81 -7.86
CA ILE A 32 -5.51 -0.93 -6.83
C ILE A 32 -6.63 -1.65 -6.10
N ARG A 33 -7.46 -2.41 -6.82
CA ARG A 33 -8.47 -3.27 -6.22
C ARG A 33 -7.85 -4.31 -5.29
N LYS A 34 -6.77 -4.97 -5.73
CA LYS A 34 -6.03 -5.95 -4.92
C LYS A 34 -5.46 -5.31 -3.65
N LEU A 35 -4.81 -4.16 -3.76
CA LEU A 35 -4.28 -3.41 -2.61
C LEU A 35 -5.39 -3.02 -1.63
N LYS A 36 -6.51 -2.48 -2.12
CA LYS A 36 -7.68 -2.12 -1.29
C LYS A 36 -8.20 -3.32 -0.51
N SER A 37 -8.38 -4.45 -1.17
CA SER A 37 -8.81 -5.69 -0.52
C SER A 37 -7.83 -6.14 0.56
N LYS A 38 -6.51 -6.05 0.32
CA LYS A 38 -5.50 -6.43 1.32
C LYS A 38 -5.43 -5.48 2.52
N LEU A 39 -5.71 -4.21 2.32
CA LEU A 39 -5.81 -3.22 3.41
C LEU A 39 -7.08 -3.44 4.23
N ASP A 40 -8.19 -3.77 3.58
CA ASP A 40 -9.46 -4.12 4.22
C ASP A 40 -9.32 -5.38 5.09
N ASP A 41 -8.64 -6.43 4.58
CA ASP A 41 -8.28 -7.63 5.35
C ASP A 41 -7.48 -7.30 6.63
N LYS A 42 -6.74 -6.18 6.63
CA LYS A 42 -5.94 -5.67 7.75
C LYS A 42 -6.69 -4.66 8.63
N GLY A 43 -7.99 -4.44 8.39
CA GLY A 43 -8.83 -3.53 9.18
C GLY A 43 -8.72 -2.05 8.79
N TYR A 44 -8.10 -1.74 7.64
CA TYR A 44 -7.99 -0.36 7.16
C TYR A 44 -9.11 -0.02 6.18
N LYS A 45 -9.72 1.15 6.37
CA LYS A 45 -10.64 1.75 5.40
C LYS A 45 -9.82 2.51 4.36
N THR A 46 -10.20 2.45 3.09
CA THR A 46 -9.50 3.19 2.03
C THR A 46 -10.36 4.29 1.43
N ARG A 47 -9.76 5.45 1.18
CA ARG A 47 -10.37 6.54 0.38
C ARG A 47 -9.40 6.99 -0.69
N ALA A 48 -9.91 7.51 -1.81
CA ALA A 48 -9.07 8.17 -2.79
C ALA A 48 -8.72 9.57 -2.27
N LEU A 49 -7.44 9.92 -2.31
CA LEU A 49 -6.97 11.29 -2.07
C LEU A 49 -7.17 12.11 -3.34
N ASP A 50 -8.38 12.58 -3.65
CA ASP A 50 -8.54 13.47 -4.81
C ASP A 50 -7.81 14.81 -4.59
N GLU A 51 -7.55 15.56 -5.67
CA GLU A 51 -6.83 16.84 -5.64
C GLU A 51 -7.51 17.90 -4.74
N TYR A 52 -8.75 17.65 -4.29
CA TYR A 52 -9.55 18.55 -3.46
C TYR A 52 -9.71 18.07 -2.01
N LYS A 53 -9.33 16.84 -1.69
CA LYS A 53 -9.50 16.24 -0.36
C LYS A 53 -8.32 16.55 0.54
N LYS A 54 -8.62 17.29 1.59
CA LYS A 54 -7.71 17.53 2.70
C LYS A 54 -7.55 16.25 3.52
N LEU A 55 -6.32 15.95 3.89
CA LEU A 55 -6.02 14.97 4.94
C LEU A 55 -6.37 15.58 6.31
N VAL A 56 -6.71 14.74 7.27
CA VAL A 56 -6.70 15.16 8.68
C VAL A 56 -5.31 14.84 9.24
N PRO A 57 -4.64 15.78 9.94
CA PRO A 57 -3.38 15.49 10.60
C PRO A 57 -3.50 14.24 11.48
N GLY A 58 -2.54 13.33 11.32
CA GLY A 58 -2.53 12.03 11.99
C GLY A 58 -3.15 10.89 11.20
N GLU A 59 -3.92 11.14 10.14
CA GLU A 59 -4.37 10.09 9.23
C GLU A 59 -3.24 9.57 8.34
N PHE A 60 -3.48 8.42 7.71
CA PHE A 60 -2.50 7.80 6.84
C PHE A 60 -2.75 8.14 5.38
N HIS A 61 -1.66 8.29 4.63
CA HIS A 61 -1.67 8.22 3.19
C HIS A 61 -0.69 7.17 2.69
N LEU A 62 -1.01 6.57 1.55
CA LEU A 62 -0.27 5.46 1.00
C LEU A 62 0.16 5.76 -0.43
N GLU A 63 1.45 5.52 -0.67
CA GLU A 63 2.06 5.50 -1.99
C GLU A 63 2.39 4.05 -2.37
N LEU A 64 1.88 3.62 -3.52
CA LEU A 64 2.26 2.37 -4.17
C LEU A 64 3.16 2.73 -5.33
N LYS A 65 4.36 2.16 -5.41
CA LYS A 65 5.21 2.22 -6.60
C LYS A 65 5.33 0.85 -7.24
N ARG A 66 5.23 0.82 -8.56
CA ARG A 66 5.38 -0.39 -9.37
C ARG A 66 6.48 -0.19 -10.40
N THR A 67 7.47 -1.08 -10.37
CA THR A 67 8.51 -1.13 -11.40
C THR A 67 8.50 -2.50 -12.06
N LEU A 68 8.46 -2.51 -13.40
CA LEU A 68 8.62 -3.72 -14.20
C LEU A 68 10.01 -3.75 -14.82
N THR A 69 10.82 -4.75 -14.47
CA THR A 69 12.20 -4.90 -14.98
C THR A 69 12.34 -6.19 -15.79
N GLY A 70 13.31 -6.26 -16.71
CA GLY A 70 13.54 -7.44 -17.57
C GLY A 70 13.02 -7.29 -19.01
N LYS A 71 13.55 -8.10 -19.94
CA LYS A 71 13.23 -8.01 -21.38
C LYS A 71 12.12 -8.98 -21.80
N LEU A 72 12.32 -10.30 -21.62
CA LEU A 72 11.31 -11.33 -21.93
C LEU A 72 10.34 -11.60 -20.77
N TYR A 73 10.86 -11.67 -19.54
CA TYR A 73 10.06 -11.91 -18.35
C TYR A 73 10.12 -10.66 -17.47
N LYS A 74 8.99 -9.97 -17.34
CA LYS A 74 8.91 -8.76 -16.51
C LYS A 74 8.82 -9.13 -15.03
N GLU A 75 9.89 -8.92 -14.29
CA GLU A 75 9.87 -8.97 -12.83
C GLU A 75 9.01 -7.82 -12.32
N CYS A 76 8.27 -8.03 -11.24
CA CYS A 76 7.48 -6.97 -10.63
C CYS A 76 8.05 -6.62 -9.26
N LEU A 77 8.50 -5.38 -9.14
CA LEU A 77 8.86 -4.74 -7.88
C LEU A 77 7.69 -3.89 -7.41
N ILE A 78 7.25 -4.13 -6.19
CA ILE A 78 6.24 -3.33 -5.51
C ILE A 78 6.87 -2.71 -4.27
N GLU A 79 6.78 -1.39 -4.17
CA GLU A 79 7.09 -0.63 -2.96
C GLU A 79 5.78 -0.06 -2.42
N ILE A 80 5.47 -0.35 -1.15
CA ILE A 80 4.33 0.24 -0.43
C ILE A 80 4.90 1.10 0.69
N ILE A 81 4.53 2.38 0.68
CA ILE A 81 4.92 3.34 1.70
C ILE A 81 3.65 3.92 2.30
N VAL A 82 3.46 3.72 3.60
CA VAL A 82 2.40 4.36 4.39
C VAL A 82 3.04 5.45 5.23
N LYS A 83 2.57 6.67 5.09
CA LYS A 83 3.03 7.83 5.84
C LYS A 83 1.89 8.37 6.70
N LYS A 84 2.24 8.96 7.83
CA LYS A 84 1.29 9.63 8.72
C LYS A 84 1.30 11.13 8.42
N ALA A 85 0.17 11.68 8.01
CA ALA A 85 0.06 13.08 7.63
C ALA A 85 0.37 14.01 8.81
N ARG A 86 1.26 14.99 8.61
CA ARG A 86 1.48 16.08 9.59
C ARG A 86 0.56 17.26 9.37
N SER A 87 0.11 17.46 8.14
CA SER A 87 -0.71 18.60 7.74
C SER A 87 -2.01 18.12 7.09
N ASN A 88 -2.74 19.07 6.51
CA ASN A 88 -3.96 18.81 5.77
C ASN A 88 -3.72 18.37 4.31
N THR A 89 -2.47 18.13 3.92
CA THR A 89 -2.06 17.68 2.59
C THR A 89 -1.01 16.57 2.74
N ALA A 90 -0.88 15.71 1.72
CA ALA A 90 0.20 14.73 1.72
C ALA A 90 1.53 15.43 1.45
N LEU A 91 2.50 15.29 2.35
CA LEU A 91 3.83 15.85 2.19
C LEU A 91 4.84 14.74 1.93
N GLU A 92 5.87 15.03 1.12
CA GLU A 92 6.94 14.07 0.87
C GLU A 92 7.72 13.71 2.14
N ASN A 93 7.87 14.67 3.05
CA ASN A 93 8.58 14.53 4.33
C ASN A 93 7.70 14.07 5.50
N ASP A 94 6.46 13.63 5.23
CA ASP A 94 5.63 13.01 6.26
C ASP A 94 6.31 11.74 6.81
N PRO A 95 6.22 11.48 8.13
CA PRO A 95 6.87 10.36 8.78
C PRO A 95 6.34 9.04 8.24
N ILE A 96 7.27 8.14 7.93
CA ILE A 96 6.97 6.80 7.44
C ILE A 96 6.45 5.96 8.61
N PHE A 97 5.20 5.53 8.51
CA PHE A 97 4.61 4.56 9.43
C PHE A 97 4.98 3.13 9.02
N TYR A 98 4.98 2.86 7.72
CA TYR A 98 5.27 1.55 7.17
C TYR A 98 5.95 1.69 5.81
N LYS A 99 6.99 0.89 5.58
CA LYS A 99 7.62 0.79 4.26
C LYS A 99 8.02 -0.65 4.02
N MET A 100 7.64 -1.17 2.87
CA MET A 100 8.03 -2.50 2.44
C MET A 100 8.22 -2.56 0.94
N GLU A 101 9.27 -3.26 0.54
CA GLU A 101 9.60 -3.51 -0.85
C GLU A 101 9.64 -5.02 -1.08
N LYS A 102 8.96 -5.48 -2.13
CA LYS A 102 8.93 -6.89 -2.53
C LYS A 102 9.08 -7.03 -4.03
N SER A 103 9.95 -7.96 -4.42
CA SER A 103 10.18 -8.34 -5.81
C SER A 103 9.72 -9.77 -6.06
N ARG A 104 9.05 -9.99 -7.21
CA ARG A 104 8.67 -11.32 -7.67
C ARG A 104 9.13 -11.55 -9.11
N ARG A 105 10.00 -12.57 -9.27
CA ARG A 105 10.68 -12.95 -10.51
C ARG A 105 10.16 -14.25 -11.16
N PHE A 106 9.86 -15.28 -10.36
CA PHE A 106 9.55 -16.65 -10.81
C PHE A 106 8.05 -17.02 -10.65
N PRO A 107 7.53 -18.06 -11.36
CA PRO A 107 6.18 -18.01 -11.93
C PRO A 107 5.07 -18.56 -11.00
N ARG A 108 3.84 -18.08 -11.22
CA ARG A 108 2.71 -18.92 -11.65
C ARG A 108 1.89 -18.19 -12.74
N GLN A 109 2.01 -18.70 -13.98
CA GLN A 109 0.96 -18.82 -15.02
C GLN A 109 0.58 -17.70 -16.02
N THR A 110 1.18 -16.49 -16.07
CA THR A 110 0.95 -15.59 -17.25
C THR A 110 2.16 -14.81 -17.79
N LEU A 111 2.24 -14.68 -19.12
CA LEU A 111 3.23 -13.86 -19.85
C LEU A 111 3.12 -12.35 -19.55
N LYS A 112 1.95 -11.87 -19.13
CA LYS A 112 1.68 -10.44 -18.89
C LYS A 112 2.22 -9.92 -17.55
N GLY A 113 2.65 -10.79 -16.63
CA GLY A 113 3.32 -10.40 -15.38
C GLY A 113 2.43 -9.74 -14.30
N LYS A 114 1.12 -9.62 -14.50
CA LYS A 114 0.20 -8.99 -13.54
C LYS A 114 0.09 -9.76 -12.22
N GLU A 115 0.05 -11.08 -12.29
CA GLU A 115 -0.03 -11.97 -11.11
C GLU A 115 1.18 -11.81 -10.19
N ARG A 116 2.36 -11.51 -10.76
CA ARG A 116 3.60 -11.26 -10.00
C ARG A 116 3.44 -10.04 -9.10
N CYS A 117 2.80 -8.99 -9.62
CA CYS A 117 2.53 -7.78 -8.85
C CYS A 117 1.47 -8.03 -7.77
N TYR A 118 0.48 -8.89 -8.00
CA TYR A 118 -0.49 -9.26 -6.96
C TYR A 118 0.19 -9.99 -5.80
N LEU A 119 1.07 -10.95 -6.09
CA LEU A 119 1.83 -11.66 -5.07
C LEU A 119 2.79 -10.72 -4.33
N ALA A 120 3.46 -9.81 -5.05
CA ALA A 120 4.31 -8.81 -4.42
C ALA A 120 3.52 -7.87 -3.50
N ILE A 121 2.27 -7.52 -3.85
CA ILE A 121 1.36 -6.79 -2.94
C ILE A 121 1.01 -7.64 -1.71
N ASP A 122 0.68 -8.92 -1.90
CA ASP A 122 0.37 -9.82 -0.79
C ASP A 122 1.53 -9.92 0.21
N ASP A 123 2.75 -10.12 -0.30
CA ASP A 123 3.96 -10.19 0.52
C ASP A 123 4.29 -8.86 1.19
N ALA A 124 4.02 -7.75 0.50
CA ALA A 124 4.26 -6.44 1.05
C ALA A 124 3.29 -6.23 2.21
N ILE A 125 1.98 -6.38 2.02
CA ILE A 125 0.99 -6.12 3.07
C ILE A 125 1.04 -7.14 4.22
N TYR A 126 1.61 -8.34 4.03
CA TYR A 126 1.68 -9.36 5.09
C TYR A 126 2.21 -8.81 6.43
N ALA A 127 3.29 -8.02 6.38
CA ALA A 127 3.94 -7.45 7.56
C ALA A 127 3.31 -6.13 8.05
N LEU A 128 2.27 -5.62 7.37
CA LEU A 128 1.52 -4.47 7.87
C LEU A 128 0.70 -4.89 9.09
N ASN A 129 0.80 -4.12 10.17
CA ASN A 129 0.06 -4.34 11.42
C ASN A 129 -1.45 -4.26 11.17
N ILE A 130 -2.24 -5.02 11.93
CA ILE A 130 -3.71 -4.96 11.82
C ILE A 130 -4.18 -3.68 12.49
N CYS A 131 -5.01 -2.87 11.82
CA CYS A 131 -5.61 -1.70 12.43
C CYS A 131 -6.90 -2.06 13.17
N LYS A 132 -7.04 -1.56 14.40
CA LYS A 132 -8.27 -1.62 15.18
C LYS A 132 -8.74 -0.20 15.47
N GLN A 133 -9.99 0.07 15.08
CA GLN A 133 -10.60 1.38 15.31
C GLN A 133 -10.90 1.54 16.80
N VAL A 134 -10.33 2.57 17.44
CA VAL A 134 -10.68 2.90 18.83
C VAL A 134 -12.05 3.55 18.82
N THR A 135 -13.04 2.88 19.40
CA THR A 135 -14.35 3.45 19.70
C THR A 135 -14.25 4.02 21.11
N ASN A 136 -14.27 5.35 21.22
CA ASN A 136 -14.49 6.01 22.51
C ASN A 136 -15.95 5.81 22.95
#